data_AF-R7Y0W8-F1
#
_entry.id   AF-R7Y0W8-F1
#
_cell.length_a   1.000
_cell.length_b   1.000
_cell.length_c   1.000
_cell.angle_alpha   90.00
_cell.angle_beta   90.00
_cell.angle_gamma   90.00
#
_symmetry.space_group_name_H-M   'P 1'
#
loop_
_entity.id
_entity.type
_entity.pdbx_description
1 polymer ?
#
loop_
_entity_poly.entity_id
_entity_poly.type
_entity_poly.pdbx_seq_one_letter_code
_entity_poly.pdbx_strand_id
1 'polypeptide(L)'
;MRRRRALTATVATVGLLVALAGCTDDPAPQQPTAEPTAESTPLADYDTSGLTLTPDDFCARVAEPAVIAALDGESTGTDAWQPGRRLPGSRDISDEFGCSWQGSSTTARAWVFAPPVSPQRARDFVRETPGQGCERLSAAADLGSPSVAQQCPDADGRTGVYGLVGSAWVACELSGLRGSREERAGEWCVAVLEALRTT
;
A
#
# COMPACT_ATOMS: atom_id res chain seq x y z
N MET A 1 -21.25 21.10 -46.03
CA MET A 1 -22.35 22.03 -46.35
C MET A 1 -22.01 23.39 -45.75
N ARG A 2 -22.04 24.46 -46.56
CA ARG A 2 -21.79 25.85 -46.15
C ARG A 2 -23.08 26.47 -45.57
N ARG A 3 -22.89 27.47 -44.69
CA ARG A 3 -23.73 28.66 -44.34
C ARG A 3 -23.94 28.74 -42.82
N ARG A 4 -23.92 29.88 -42.11
CA ARG A 4 -23.71 31.31 -42.38
C ARG A 4 -23.48 31.97 -41.00
N ARG A 5 -22.75 33.10 -40.99
CA ARG A 5 -22.43 33.95 -39.83
C ARG A 5 -23.68 34.63 -39.24
N ALA A 6 -23.64 34.98 -37.94
CA ALA A 6 -24.28 36.18 -37.40
C ALA A 6 -23.54 36.68 -36.14
N LEU A 7 -23.08 37.94 -36.19
CA LEU A 7 -22.65 38.74 -35.06
C LEU A 7 -23.88 39.22 -34.28
N THR A 8 -23.79 39.37 -32.96
CA THR A 8 -24.51 40.45 -32.26
C THR A 8 -23.70 40.92 -31.05
N ALA A 9 -23.71 42.23 -30.81
CA ALA A 9 -22.79 42.98 -29.96
C ALA A 9 -23.51 43.59 -28.74
N THR A 10 -22.75 43.73 -27.65
CA THR A 10 -22.69 44.78 -26.61
C THR A 10 -23.97 45.31 -25.94
N VAL A 11 -23.99 45.30 -24.60
CA VAL A 11 -24.44 46.43 -23.77
C VAL A 11 -23.55 46.54 -22.52
N ALA A 12 -22.92 47.71 -22.37
CA ALA A 12 -22.20 48.13 -21.17
C ALA A 12 -23.17 48.88 -20.24
N THR A 13 -23.06 48.67 -18.92
CA THR A 13 -23.73 49.52 -17.93
C THR A 13 -22.72 49.94 -16.86
N VAL A 14 -22.53 51.25 -16.75
CA VAL A 14 -21.67 51.95 -15.79
C VAL A 14 -22.54 52.65 -14.75
N GLY A 15 -22.08 52.67 -13.49
CA GLY A 15 -22.53 53.57 -12.40
C GLY A 15 -23.27 52.81 -11.29
N LEU A 16 -22.99 52.97 -10.00
CA LEU A 16 -22.69 54.21 -9.26
C LEU A 16 -22.07 53.88 -7.88
N LEU A 17 -21.09 54.68 -7.46
CA LEU A 17 -20.45 54.69 -6.14
C LEU A 17 -21.36 55.31 -5.07
N VAL A 18 -21.49 54.66 -3.91
CA VAL A 18 -21.71 55.33 -2.61
C VAL A 18 -20.84 54.62 -1.57
N ALA A 19 -20.13 55.42 -0.78
CA ALA A 19 -19.06 55.02 0.10
C ALA A 19 -19.45 55.10 1.59
N LEU A 20 -18.71 54.34 2.41
CA LEU A 20 -18.36 54.51 3.83
C LEU A 20 -19.30 53.97 4.92
N ALA A 21 -18.88 52.84 5.51
CA ALA A 21 -18.64 52.58 6.94
C ALA A 21 -18.47 51.05 7.08
N GLY A 22 -17.26 50.51 7.27
CA GLY A 22 -16.58 50.51 8.56
C GLY A 22 -16.75 49.14 9.23
N CYS A 23 -15.81 48.23 8.97
CA CYS A 23 -15.35 47.07 9.77
C CYS A 23 -14.38 46.29 8.88
N THR A 24 -13.09 46.63 8.93
CA THR A 24 -12.01 45.83 8.34
C THR A 24 -11.77 44.63 9.25
N ASP A 25 -12.58 43.58 9.09
CA ASP A 25 -12.20 42.24 9.50
C ASP A 25 -11.49 41.61 8.30
N ASP A 26 -10.18 41.83 8.20
CA ASP A 26 -9.31 41.03 7.36
C ASP A 26 -9.46 39.57 7.82
N PRO A 27 -10.00 38.64 7.00
CA PRO A 27 -9.96 37.24 7.35
C PRO A 27 -8.48 36.84 7.36
N ALA A 28 -7.96 36.59 8.57
CA ALA A 28 -6.63 36.03 8.74
C ALA A 28 -6.46 34.84 7.78
N PRO A 29 -5.32 34.72 7.08
CA PRO A 29 -5.09 33.59 6.19
C PRO A 29 -5.27 32.31 7.00
N GLN A 30 -6.30 31.54 6.64
CA GLN A 30 -6.58 30.25 7.25
C GLN A 30 -5.34 29.39 7.02
N GLN A 31 -4.55 29.18 8.08
CA GLN A 31 -3.50 28.17 8.06
C GLN A 31 -4.19 26.85 7.66
N PRO A 32 -3.67 26.13 6.65
CA PRO A 32 -4.14 24.79 6.35
C PRO A 32 -4.14 24.01 7.66
N THR A 33 -5.32 23.60 8.11
CA THR A 33 -5.41 22.66 9.23
C THR A 33 -4.71 21.42 8.74
N ALA A 34 -3.56 21.10 9.32
CA ALA A 34 -2.86 19.87 9.00
C ALA A 34 -3.88 18.73 9.16
N GLU A 35 -4.16 18.03 8.06
CA GLU A 35 -5.02 16.87 8.11
C GLU A 35 -4.43 15.90 9.15
N PRO A 36 -5.24 15.25 9.99
CA PRO A 36 -4.72 14.27 10.92
C PRO A 36 -3.94 13.22 10.13
N THR A 37 -2.62 13.18 10.31
CA THR A 37 -1.83 12.07 9.81
C THR A 37 -2.27 10.87 10.61
N ALA A 38 -3.09 10.00 10.00
CA ALA A 38 -3.45 8.75 10.63
C ALA A 38 -2.15 8.01 10.96
N GLU A 39 -1.86 7.86 12.24
CA GLU A 39 -0.70 7.09 12.69
C GLU A 39 -0.86 5.65 12.19
N SER A 40 0.22 5.11 11.62
CA SER A 40 0.21 3.72 11.14
C SER A 40 0.20 2.79 12.34
N THR A 41 -0.70 1.80 12.33
CA THR A 41 -0.74 0.77 13.39
C THR A 41 0.46 -0.16 13.27
N PRO A 42 1.31 -0.29 14.31
CA PRO A 42 2.40 -1.27 14.30
C PRO A 42 1.86 -2.70 14.22
N LEU A 43 2.56 -3.59 13.50
CA LEU A 43 2.16 -5.00 13.38
C LEU A 43 2.10 -5.71 14.75
N ALA A 44 2.96 -5.35 15.69
CA ALA A 44 2.97 -5.93 17.04
C ALA A 44 1.67 -5.63 17.82
N ASP A 45 0.99 -4.53 17.50
CA ASP A 45 -0.25 -4.09 18.14
C ASP A 45 -1.50 -4.53 17.35
N TYR A 46 -1.30 -5.22 16.23
CA TYR A 46 -2.37 -5.62 15.32
C TYR A 46 -2.85 -7.04 15.59
N ASP A 47 -4.09 -7.18 16.09
CA ASP A 47 -4.66 -8.49 16.35
C ASP A 47 -5.05 -9.21 15.05
N THR A 48 -4.26 -10.23 14.72
CA THR A 48 -4.53 -11.13 13.58
C THR A 48 -5.43 -12.31 13.95
N SER A 49 -5.76 -12.47 15.24
CA SER A 49 -6.62 -13.55 15.70
C SER A 49 -8.06 -13.32 15.25
N GLY A 50 -8.69 -14.38 14.74
CA GLY A 50 -10.07 -14.31 14.23
C GLY A 50 -10.25 -13.56 12.90
N LEU A 51 -9.18 -13.01 12.31
CA LEU A 51 -9.28 -12.37 11.00
C LEU A 51 -9.59 -13.39 9.91
N THR A 52 -10.58 -13.04 9.09
CA THR A 52 -10.92 -13.75 7.86
C THR A 52 -10.57 -12.86 6.68
N LEU A 53 -9.64 -13.35 5.86
CA LEU A 53 -9.20 -12.65 4.65
C LEU A 53 -9.88 -13.28 3.42
N THR A 54 -10.19 -12.46 2.43
CA THR A 54 -10.59 -12.93 1.10
C THR A 54 -9.39 -12.82 0.16
N PRO A 55 -8.86 -13.94 -0.34
CA PRO A 55 -7.88 -13.91 -1.43
C PRO A 55 -8.57 -13.49 -2.73
N ASP A 56 -8.52 -12.21 -3.06
CA ASP A 56 -9.02 -11.61 -4.30
C ASP A 56 -8.15 -10.41 -4.75
N ASP A 57 -8.60 -9.67 -5.77
CA ASP A 57 -7.92 -8.49 -6.31
C ASP A 57 -7.94 -7.30 -5.31
N PHE A 58 -7.05 -7.34 -4.30
CA PHE A 58 -6.99 -6.36 -3.22
C PHE A 58 -6.20 -5.08 -3.54
N CYS A 59 -5.44 -5.06 -4.65
CA CYS A 59 -4.46 -4.00 -4.93
C CYS A 59 -5.06 -2.59 -4.95
N ALA A 60 -6.28 -2.43 -5.48
CA ALA A 60 -6.98 -1.14 -5.53
C ALA A 60 -7.59 -0.72 -4.18
N ARG A 61 -7.62 -1.62 -3.20
CA ARG A 61 -8.14 -1.36 -1.85
C ARG A 61 -7.05 -1.01 -0.84
N VAL A 62 -5.78 -1.18 -1.21
CA VAL A 62 -4.67 -0.67 -0.39
C VAL A 62 -4.72 0.85 -0.41
N ALA A 63 -4.82 1.45 0.77
CA ALA A 63 -4.93 2.89 0.90
C ALA A 63 -3.68 3.58 0.33
N GLU A 64 -3.87 4.59 -0.50
CA GLU A 64 -2.77 5.37 -1.12
C GLU A 64 -1.78 5.93 -0.08
N PRO A 65 -2.20 6.50 1.07
CA PRO A 65 -1.26 6.92 2.11
C PRO A 65 -0.35 5.80 2.61
N ALA A 66 -0.84 4.56 2.68
CA ALA A 66 -0.02 3.42 3.11
C ALA A 66 1.02 3.03 2.04
N VAL A 67 0.68 3.14 0.75
CA VAL A 67 1.64 2.95 -0.35
C VAL A 67 2.73 4.02 -0.28
N ILE A 68 2.36 5.28 -0.08
CA ILE A 68 3.31 6.40 0.05
C ILE A 68 4.26 6.17 1.24
N ALA A 69 3.71 5.78 2.40
CA ALA A 69 4.49 5.48 3.59
C ALA A 69 5.45 4.30 3.39
N ALA A 70 4.99 3.22 2.73
CA ALA A 70 5.80 2.05 2.43
C ALA A 70 6.97 2.36 1.47
N LEU A 71 6.72 3.21 0.48
CA LEU A 71 7.71 3.61 -0.53
C LEU A 71 8.63 4.74 -0.06
N ASP A 72 8.32 5.41 1.04
CA ASP A 72 8.98 6.66 1.46
C ASP A 72 8.90 7.74 0.35
N GLY A 73 7.74 7.81 -0.32
CA GLY A 73 7.52 8.69 -1.47
C GLY A 73 6.37 8.25 -2.37
N GLU A 74 6.08 9.04 -3.40
CA GLU A 74 5.00 8.75 -4.35
C GLU A 74 5.26 7.48 -5.16
N SER A 75 4.17 6.77 -5.48
CA SER A 75 4.23 5.67 -6.43
C SER A 75 4.33 6.20 -7.86
N THR A 76 5.26 5.63 -8.62
CA THR A 76 5.49 5.90 -10.04
C THR A 76 4.85 4.84 -10.96
N GLY A 77 4.38 3.74 -10.38
CA GLY A 77 3.87 2.60 -11.13
C GLY A 77 3.31 1.51 -10.22
N THR A 78 2.41 0.71 -10.77
CA THR A 78 1.87 -0.47 -10.11
C THR A 78 1.70 -1.59 -11.12
N ASP A 79 2.19 -2.77 -10.76
CA ASP A 79 1.93 -4.03 -11.45
C ASP A 79 1.03 -4.90 -10.57
N ALA A 80 0.08 -5.61 -11.19
CA ALA A 80 -0.78 -6.56 -10.50
C ALA A 80 -0.82 -7.91 -11.24
N TRP A 81 -0.97 -8.98 -10.48
CA TRP A 81 -1.14 -10.34 -10.99
C TRP A 81 -2.22 -11.07 -10.21
N GLN A 82 -2.74 -12.12 -10.83
CA GLN A 82 -3.81 -12.97 -10.30
C GLN A 82 -3.56 -14.43 -10.70
N PRO A 83 -4.26 -15.39 -10.08
CA PRO A 83 -4.09 -16.80 -10.37
C PRO A 83 -4.26 -17.14 -11.85
N GLY A 84 -3.42 -18.04 -12.36
CA GLY A 84 -3.43 -18.45 -13.76
C GLY A 84 -2.77 -17.46 -14.73
N ARG A 85 -2.22 -16.34 -14.24
CA ARG A 85 -1.45 -15.38 -15.04
C ARG A 85 0.04 -15.56 -14.79
N ARG A 86 0.86 -15.15 -15.76
CA ARG A 86 2.32 -15.12 -15.56
C ARG A 86 2.69 -14.04 -14.55
N LEU A 87 3.62 -14.36 -13.65
CA LEU A 87 4.23 -13.37 -12.77
C LEU A 87 5.02 -12.34 -13.61
N PRO A 88 4.95 -11.04 -13.26
CA PRO A 88 5.75 -10.02 -13.92
C PRO A 88 7.25 -10.37 -13.91
N GLY A 89 7.89 -10.32 -15.08
CA GLY A 89 9.31 -10.65 -15.23
C GLY A 89 9.66 -12.13 -15.15
N SER A 90 8.69 -13.04 -15.00
CA SER A 90 8.92 -14.50 -14.93
C SER A 90 8.12 -15.26 -15.99
N ARG A 91 8.48 -16.53 -16.20
CA ARG A 91 7.69 -17.51 -16.96
C ARG A 91 6.70 -18.27 -16.08
N ASP A 92 6.81 -18.16 -14.77
CA ASP A 92 5.99 -18.87 -13.80
C ASP A 92 4.55 -18.37 -13.83
N ILE A 93 3.62 -19.30 -13.63
CA ILE A 93 2.19 -19.00 -13.48
C ILE A 93 1.90 -18.82 -12.00
N SER A 94 1.24 -17.73 -11.65
CA SER A 94 0.88 -17.42 -10.28
C SER A 94 -0.31 -18.26 -9.82
N ASP A 95 -0.27 -18.69 -8.56
CA ASP A 95 -1.41 -19.22 -7.79
C ASP A 95 -1.92 -18.18 -6.77
N GLU A 96 -1.52 -16.92 -6.93
CA GLU A 96 -1.67 -15.85 -5.95
C GLU A 96 -2.33 -14.61 -6.57
N PHE A 97 -3.00 -13.83 -5.72
CA PHE A 97 -3.31 -12.44 -6.02
C PHE A 97 -2.20 -11.57 -5.46
N GLY A 98 -1.68 -10.63 -6.24
CA GLY A 98 -0.62 -9.78 -5.74
C GLY A 98 -0.34 -8.53 -6.57
N CYS A 99 0.44 -7.65 -5.96
CA CYS A 99 0.82 -6.37 -6.52
C CYS A 99 2.25 -5.99 -6.16
N SER A 100 2.80 -5.12 -6.99
CA SER A 100 4.06 -4.44 -6.79
C SER A 100 3.84 -2.96 -7.06
N TRP A 101 4.19 -2.10 -6.11
CA TRP A 101 4.20 -0.64 -6.25
C TRP A 101 5.64 -0.17 -6.35
N GLN A 102 5.93 0.70 -7.32
CA GLN A 102 7.28 1.21 -7.58
C GLN A 102 7.40 2.66 -7.12
N GLY A 103 8.39 2.95 -6.28
CA GLY A 103 8.86 4.31 -6.01
C GLY A 103 10.04 4.69 -6.91
N SER A 104 10.70 5.80 -6.60
CA SER A 104 11.91 6.25 -7.32
C SER A 104 13.10 5.30 -7.15
N SER A 105 13.26 4.75 -5.95
CA SER A 105 14.32 3.77 -5.61
C SER A 105 13.84 2.64 -4.69
N THR A 106 12.54 2.58 -4.43
CA THR A 106 11.91 1.66 -3.47
C THR A 106 10.87 0.81 -4.17
N THR A 107 10.58 -0.36 -3.62
CA THR A 107 9.48 -1.19 -4.12
C THR A 107 8.77 -1.80 -2.93
N ALA A 108 7.44 -1.71 -2.93
CA ALA A 108 6.57 -2.41 -2.00
C ALA A 108 5.84 -3.51 -2.77
N ARG A 109 5.79 -4.72 -2.21
CA ARG A 109 5.08 -5.86 -2.80
C ARG A 109 4.20 -6.51 -1.77
N ALA A 110 3.09 -7.06 -2.23
CA ALA A 110 2.23 -7.88 -1.39
C ALA A 110 1.54 -8.94 -2.24
N TRP A 111 1.30 -10.11 -1.64
CA TRP A 111 0.50 -11.14 -2.26
C TRP A 111 -0.14 -12.08 -1.25
N VAL A 112 -1.18 -12.76 -1.70
CA VAL A 112 -1.91 -13.78 -0.93
C VAL A 112 -2.16 -15.00 -1.81
N PHE A 113 -1.93 -16.19 -1.25
CA PHE A 113 -2.28 -17.44 -1.93
C PHE A 113 -3.79 -17.51 -2.16
N ALA A 114 -4.21 -17.80 -3.39
CA ALA A 114 -5.63 -17.95 -3.70
C ALA A 114 -6.21 -19.26 -3.10
N PRO A 115 -5.53 -20.41 -3.19
CA PRO A 115 -5.95 -21.60 -2.45
C PRO A 115 -5.72 -21.44 -0.94
N PRO A 116 -6.61 -21.99 -0.10
CA PRO A 116 -6.39 -22.00 1.35
C PRO A 116 -5.14 -22.82 1.69
N VAL A 117 -4.33 -22.29 2.60
CA VAL A 117 -3.09 -22.89 3.07
C VAL A 117 -3.32 -23.52 4.44
N SER A 118 -2.93 -24.78 4.60
CA SER A 118 -3.02 -25.47 5.89
C SER A 118 -1.90 -25.01 6.84
N PRO A 119 -2.10 -25.09 8.17
CA PRO A 119 -1.03 -24.78 9.13
C PRO A 119 0.24 -25.60 8.93
N GLN A 120 0.11 -26.84 8.45
CA GLN A 120 1.27 -27.68 8.15
C GLN A 120 2.04 -27.15 6.94
N ARG A 121 1.34 -26.80 5.86
CA ARG A 121 1.99 -26.23 4.66
C ARG A 121 2.60 -24.87 4.96
N ALA A 122 1.94 -24.04 5.76
CA ALA A 122 2.48 -22.76 6.20
C ALA A 122 3.77 -22.92 7.02
N ARG A 123 3.88 -23.95 7.88
CA ARG A 123 5.14 -24.28 8.56
C ARG A 123 6.25 -24.68 7.58
N ASP A 124 5.90 -25.30 6.45
CA ASP A 124 6.88 -25.63 5.42
C ASP A 124 7.39 -24.34 4.75
N PHE A 125 6.48 -23.42 4.41
CA PHE A 125 6.85 -22.09 3.92
C PHE A 125 7.78 -21.35 4.88
N VAL A 126 7.47 -21.29 6.17
CA VAL A 126 8.36 -20.67 7.20
C VAL A 126 9.79 -21.25 7.18
N ARG A 127 9.94 -22.54 6.91
CA ARG A 127 11.26 -23.18 6.82
C ARG A 127 11.96 -22.86 5.50
N GLU A 128 11.21 -22.78 4.40
CA GLU A 128 11.68 -22.58 3.03
C GLU A 128 11.95 -21.09 2.70
N THR A 129 11.28 -20.14 3.35
CA THR A 129 11.32 -18.70 3.01
C THR A 129 12.74 -18.10 3.07
N PRO A 130 13.57 -18.35 4.12
CA PRO A 130 14.95 -17.87 4.12
C PRO A 130 15.77 -18.51 3.01
N GLY A 131 15.96 -17.74 1.95
CA GLY A 131 16.80 -18.08 0.81
C GLY A 131 18.28 -17.77 1.06
N GLN A 132 19.10 -18.03 0.04
CA GLN A 132 20.51 -17.63 0.07
C GLN A 132 20.65 -16.10 0.15
N GLY A 133 21.55 -15.63 1.01
CA GLY A 133 21.77 -14.19 1.24
C GLY A 133 20.67 -13.51 2.06
N CYS A 134 19.79 -14.30 2.70
CA CYS A 134 18.75 -13.82 3.60
C CYS A 134 18.94 -14.39 5.02
N GLU A 135 18.63 -13.56 6.01
CA GLU A 135 18.66 -13.89 7.43
C GLU A 135 17.28 -13.71 8.04
N ARG A 136 16.90 -14.59 8.98
CA ARG A 136 15.65 -14.45 9.73
C ARG A 136 15.75 -13.27 10.71
N LEU A 137 14.65 -12.53 10.84
CA LEU A 137 14.53 -11.43 11.80
C LEU A 137 13.71 -11.91 13.00
N SER A 138 14.39 -12.41 14.04
CA SER A 138 13.71 -13.00 15.21
C SER A 138 13.01 -11.98 16.12
N ALA A 139 13.29 -10.69 15.95
CA ALA A 139 12.67 -9.61 16.71
C ALA A 139 11.46 -8.98 15.99
N ALA A 140 11.20 -9.38 14.74
CA ALA A 140 10.05 -8.86 13.99
C ALA A 140 8.74 -9.39 14.59
N ALA A 141 7.69 -8.56 14.51
CA ALA A 141 6.35 -8.97 14.89
C ALA A 141 5.81 -10.07 13.96
N ASP A 142 4.99 -10.96 14.51
CA ASP A 142 4.40 -12.07 13.78
C ASP A 142 3.21 -11.63 12.91
N LEU A 143 3.25 -12.03 11.63
CA LEU A 143 2.10 -11.92 10.73
C LEU A 143 1.23 -13.18 10.85
N GLY A 144 0.38 -13.24 11.87
CA GLY A 144 -0.42 -14.43 12.14
C GLY A 144 0.40 -15.61 12.65
N SER A 145 -0.05 -16.85 12.39
CA SER A 145 0.65 -18.05 12.87
C SER A 145 0.39 -19.29 12.02
N PRO A 146 1.43 -19.96 11.49
CA PRO A 146 2.87 -19.66 11.64
C PRO A 146 3.32 -18.49 10.75
N SER A 147 4.45 -17.88 11.10
CA SER A 147 5.02 -16.66 10.49
C SER A 147 6.54 -16.75 10.33
N VAL A 148 7.09 -15.90 9.48
CA VAL A 148 8.54 -15.66 9.36
C VAL A 148 8.78 -14.24 8.85
N ALA A 149 9.81 -13.59 9.36
CA ALA A 149 10.36 -12.37 8.80
C ALA A 149 11.81 -12.58 8.39
N GLN A 150 12.24 -11.89 7.33
CA GLN A 150 13.60 -11.98 6.84
C GLN A 150 14.11 -10.64 6.29
N GLN A 151 15.42 -10.51 6.27
CA GLN A 151 16.13 -9.47 5.53
C GLN A 151 17.16 -10.11 4.63
N CYS A 152 17.31 -9.60 3.41
CA CYS A 152 18.22 -10.13 2.42
C CYS A 152 19.33 -9.11 2.08
N PRO A 153 20.31 -8.88 2.98
CA PRO A 153 21.37 -7.89 2.75
C PRO A 153 22.26 -8.23 1.55
N ASP A 154 22.51 -9.52 1.32
CA ASP A 154 23.42 -10.01 0.27
C ASP A 154 22.70 -10.33 -1.06
N ALA A 155 21.39 -10.07 -1.14
CA ALA A 155 20.61 -10.24 -2.36
C ALA A 155 20.18 -8.89 -2.94
N ASP A 156 18.93 -8.50 -2.75
CA ASP A 156 18.32 -7.28 -3.30
C ASP A 156 17.95 -6.25 -2.21
N GLY A 157 18.44 -6.46 -0.98
CA GLY A 157 18.10 -5.61 0.14
C GLY A 157 16.62 -5.66 0.51
N ARG A 158 15.88 -6.72 0.16
CA ARG A 158 14.49 -6.86 0.61
C ARG A 158 14.42 -7.08 2.13
N THR A 159 13.37 -6.58 2.74
CA THR A 159 12.85 -7.04 4.02
C THR A 159 11.43 -7.54 3.78
N GLY A 160 11.15 -8.75 4.23
CA GLY A 160 9.86 -9.40 4.01
C GLY A 160 9.29 -9.99 5.28
N VAL A 161 7.97 -9.91 5.43
CA VAL A 161 7.20 -10.52 6.51
C VAL A 161 6.12 -11.39 5.86
N TYR A 162 6.01 -12.63 6.32
CA TYR A 162 5.17 -13.66 5.72
C TYR A 162 4.47 -14.44 6.82
N GLY A 163 3.23 -14.85 6.60
CA GLY A 163 2.57 -15.70 7.58
C GLY A 163 1.13 -16.07 7.25
N LEU A 164 0.60 -16.97 8.07
CA LEU A 164 -0.74 -17.52 7.93
C LEU A 164 -1.73 -16.74 8.81
N VAL A 165 -2.72 -16.11 8.18
CA VAL A 165 -3.85 -15.46 8.84
C VAL A 165 -5.14 -16.20 8.45
N GLY A 166 -5.78 -16.86 9.41
CA GLY A 166 -6.87 -17.80 9.13
C GLY A 166 -6.37 -18.95 8.25
N SER A 167 -6.81 -18.99 6.98
CA SER A 167 -6.33 -19.93 5.95
C SER A 167 -5.56 -19.26 4.82
N ALA A 168 -5.29 -17.95 4.91
CA ALA A 168 -4.62 -17.18 3.88
C ALA A 168 -3.14 -17.02 4.23
N TRP A 169 -2.26 -17.49 3.35
CA TRP A 169 -0.83 -17.19 3.44
C TRP A 169 -0.55 -15.86 2.77
N VAL A 170 -0.14 -14.87 3.56
CA VAL A 170 0.11 -13.49 3.13
C VAL A 170 1.60 -13.21 3.18
N ALA A 171 2.07 -12.43 2.22
CA ALA A 171 3.44 -11.98 2.11
C ALA A 171 3.47 -10.49 1.83
N CYS A 172 4.34 -9.76 2.51
CA CYS A 172 4.59 -8.35 2.27
C CYS A 172 6.09 -8.10 2.27
N GLU A 173 6.58 -7.40 1.25
CA GLU A 173 8.00 -7.11 1.07
C GLU A 173 8.23 -5.65 0.77
N LEU A 174 9.35 -5.13 1.28
CA LEU A 174 9.90 -3.83 0.94
C LEU A 174 11.34 -3.99 0.48
N SER A 175 11.75 -3.28 -0.57
CA SER A 175 13.14 -3.21 -1.02
C SER A 175 13.55 -1.77 -1.35
N GLY A 176 14.87 -1.53 -1.41
CA GLY A 176 15.44 -0.21 -1.74
C GLY A 176 15.43 0.82 -0.61
N LEU A 177 14.88 0.48 0.56
CA LEU A 177 14.89 1.33 1.75
C LEU A 177 16.24 1.34 2.48
N ARG A 178 16.57 2.46 3.11
CA ARG A 178 17.72 2.61 4.02
C ARG A 178 17.25 2.61 5.48
N GLY A 179 18.08 2.13 6.40
CA GLY A 179 17.79 2.15 7.84
C GLY A 179 16.98 0.93 8.34
N SER A 180 16.26 1.11 9.46
CA SER A 180 15.41 0.08 10.06
C SER A 180 14.19 -0.19 9.19
N ARG A 181 14.14 -1.39 8.59
CA ARG A 181 13.11 -1.79 7.61
C ARG A 181 12.01 -2.67 8.20
N GLU A 182 12.24 -3.24 9.38
CA GLU A 182 11.35 -4.21 10.03
C GLU A 182 10.00 -3.61 10.39
N GLU A 183 10.00 -2.51 11.14
CA GLU A 183 8.78 -1.83 11.59
C GLU A 183 7.93 -1.39 10.40
N ARG A 184 8.55 -0.75 9.40
CA ARG A 184 7.87 -0.34 8.17
C ARG A 184 7.32 -1.50 7.36
N ALA A 185 8.03 -2.64 7.30
CA ALA A 185 7.52 -3.84 6.65
C ALA A 185 6.31 -4.41 7.42
N GLY A 186 6.30 -4.32 8.75
CA GLY A 186 5.15 -4.66 9.58
C GLY A 186 3.95 -3.76 9.33
N GLU A 187 4.14 -2.44 9.35
CA GLU A 187 3.10 -1.45 9.02
C GLU A 187 2.52 -1.67 7.62
N TRP A 188 3.39 -1.95 6.65
CA TRP A 188 2.98 -2.32 5.30
C TRP A 188 2.09 -3.57 5.29
N CYS A 189 2.44 -4.60 6.06
CA CYS A 189 1.58 -5.77 6.20
C CYS A 189 0.21 -5.44 6.80
N VAL A 190 0.13 -4.55 7.79
CA VAL A 190 -1.16 -4.14 8.36
C VAL A 190 -2.05 -3.52 7.27
N ALA A 191 -1.51 -2.62 6.45
CA ALA A 191 -2.27 -2.02 5.34
C ALA A 191 -2.77 -3.06 4.33
N VAL A 192 -1.96 -4.08 4.05
CA VAL A 192 -2.33 -5.20 3.18
C VAL A 192 -3.45 -6.05 3.81
N LEU A 193 -3.36 -6.34 5.11
CA LEU A 193 -4.40 -7.08 5.82
C LEU A 193 -5.74 -6.32 5.81
N GLU A 194 -5.74 -5.01 6.03
CA GLU A 194 -6.95 -4.20 5.91
C GLU A 194 -7.56 -4.25 4.50
N ALA A 195 -6.72 -4.22 3.46
CA ALA A 195 -7.20 -4.33 2.08
C ALA A 195 -7.77 -5.73 1.74
N LEU A 196 -7.35 -6.78 2.45
CA LEU A 196 -7.78 -8.17 2.28
C LEU A 196 -8.95 -8.58 3.18
N ARG A 197 -9.28 -7.78 4.20
CA ARG A 197 -10.30 -8.12 5.17
C ARG A 197 -11.68 -8.25 4.51
N THR A 198 -12.40 -9.27 4.95
CA THR A 198 -13.85 -9.35 4.74
C THR A 198 -14.55 -8.45 5.75
N THR A 199 -15.47 -7.63 5.26
CA THR A 199 -16.44 -6.91 6.11
C THR A 199 -17.64 -7.80 6.43
#